data_AF-A0A9P3ZQF8-F1
#
_entry.id   AF-A0A9P3ZQF8-F1
#
_cell.length_a   1.000
_cell.length_b   1.000
_cell.length_c   1.000
_cell.angle_alpha   90.00
_cell.angle_beta   90.00
_cell.angle_gamma   90.00
#
_symmetry.space_group_name_H-M   'P 1'
#
loop_
_entity.id
_entity.type
_entity.pdbx_description
1 polymer ?
#
loop_
_entity_poly.entity_id
_entity_poly.type
_entity_poly.pdbx_seq_one_letter_code
_entity_poly.pdbx_strand_id
1 'polypeptide(L)'
;MSDDEIRATVREWLQCQHCKSYQLAGEIGIRPQTFYAQMSVRKISDNTKRALARIIPALMSEPDLRLSSFPDRNDPERLKVKEWLKAHGKTRQWLAKQCRVSVRTVHTWFSASGRIPATQSLFIEKLMQENVSRPMSPHAFSVNFSEAEMSIIHKFQKLHPGIDLNTYGMYKILELCIHTLLQDEHSRPEFVPASSSIPGNCLQTAERPFPAGRQNAGMLHKRQTPQACGLRGL
;
A
#
# COMPACT_ATOMS: atom_id res chain seq x y z
N MET A 1 3.59 -21.30 -43.41
CA MET A 1 4.14 -22.66 -43.62
C MET A 1 3.37 -23.69 -42.83
N SER A 2 2.97 -24.77 -43.51
CA SER A 2 2.41 -25.99 -42.92
C SER A 2 3.49 -26.87 -42.29
N ASP A 3 3.10 -27.84 -41.45
CA ASP A 3 4.06 -28.74 -40.79
C ASP A 3 4.85 -29.59 -41.79
N ASP A 4 4.23 -29.99 -42.91
CA ASP A 4 4.88 -30.78 -43.96
C ASP A 4 5.94 -29.98 -44.73
N GLU A 5 5.66 -28.71 -45.03
CA GLU A 5 6.66 -27.80 -45.61
C GLU A 5 7.85 -27.61 -44.68
N ILE A 6 7.60 -27.45 -43.36
CA ILE A 6 8.68 -27.34 -42.37
C ILE A 6 9.54 -28.60 -42.35
N ARG A 7 8.94 -29.80 -42.40
CA ARG A 7 9.70 -31.06 -42.45
C ARG A 7 10.54 -31.16 -43.71
N ALA A 8 10.02 -30.74 -44.86
CA ALA A 8 10.75 -30.74 -46.13
C ALA A 8 11.97 -29.82 -46.06
N THR A 9 11.79 -28.56 -45.65
CA THR A 9 12.89 -27.59 -45.52
C THR A 9 13.94 -28.03 -44.50
N VAL A 10 13.54 -28.62 -43.37
CA VAL A 10 14.48 -29.15 -42.38
C VAL A 10 15.31 -30.29 -42.96
N ARG A 11 14.70 -31.22 -43.71
CA ARG A 11 15.41 -32.34 -44.35
C ARG A 11 16.42 -31.84 -45.39
N GLU A 12 16.03 -30.88 -46.21
CA GLU A 12 16.89 -30.25 -47.21
C GLU A 12 18.06 -29.50 -46.55
N TRP A 13 17.78 -28.72 -45.51
CA TRP A 13 18.83 -28.00 -44.78
C TRP A 13 19.83 -28.94 -44.10
N LEU A 14 19.36 -30.03 -43.48
CA LEU A 14 20.23 -31.07 -42.90
C LEU A 14 21.16 -31.69 -43.95
N GLN A 15 20.65 -31.92 -45.18
CA GLN A 15 21.44 -32.41 -46.29
C GLN A 15 22.50 -31.40 -46.74
N CYS A 16 22.15 -30.12 -46.85
CA CYS A 16 23.06 -29.05 -47.27
C CYS A 16 24.15 -28.74 -46.24
N GLN A 17 23.86 -28.80 -44.94
CA GLN A 17 24.80 -28.46 -43.87
C GLN A 17 25.64 -29.67 -43.39
N HIS A 18 25.42 -30.85 -43.97
CA HIS A 18 26.08 -32.10 -43.56
C HIS A 18 26.00 -32.36 -42.03
N CYS A 19 24.91 -31.95 -41.40
CA CYS A 19 24.68 -32.12 -39.97
C CYS A 19 23.64 -33.22 -39.72
N LYS A 20 23.80 -33.96 -38.63
CA LYS A 20 22.92 -35.08 -38.30
C LYS A 20 21.72 -34.57 -37.48
N SER A 21 20.55 -35.16 -37.69
CA SER A 21 19.29 -34.81 -37.00
C SER A 21 19.40 -34.71 -35.47
N TYR A 22 20.22 -35.56 -34.83
CA TYR A 22 20.41 -35.50 -33.37
C TYR A 22 21.24 -34.30 -32.92
N GLN A 23 22.15 -33.79 -33.75
CA GLN A 23 22.93 -32.59 -33.44
C GLN A 23 22.00 -31.39 -33.47
N LEU A 24 21.18 -31.27 -34.52
CA LEU A 24 20.16 -30.23 -34.60
C LEU A 24 19.18 -30.31 -33.43
N ALA A 25 18.78 -31.51 -33.00
CA ALA A 25 17.95 -31.69 -31.81
C ALA A 25 18.61 -31.15 -30.53
N GLY A 26 19.92 -31.39 -30.36
CA GLY A 26 20.71 -30.82 -29.27
C GLY A 26 20.78 -29.30 -29.33
N GLU A 27 21.04 -28.74 -30.51
CA GLU A 27 21.12 -27.29 -30.76
C GLU A 27 19.80 -26.56 -30.46
N ILE A 28 18.66 -27.14 -30.85
CA ILE A 28 17.34 -26.58 -30.52
C ILE A 28 16.87 -26.91 -29.09
N GLY A 29 17.65 -27.65 -28.31
CA GLY A 29 17.36 -27.96 -26.91
C GLY A 29 16.22 -28.97 -26.70
N ILE A 30 15.99 -29.89 -27.65
CA ILE A 30 14.99 -30.96 -27.50
C ILE A 30 15.63 -32.35 -27.56
N ARG A 31 14.97 -33.33 -26.94
CA ARG A 31 15.46 -34.72 -27.00
C ARG A 31 15.43 -35.24 -28.45
N PRO A 32 16.45 -35.99 -28.90
CA PRO A 32 16.48 -36.55 -30.25
C PRO A 32 15.23 -37.38 -30.59
N GLN A 33 14.70 -38.14 -29.64
CA GLN A 33 13.44 -38.88 -29.84
C GLN A 33 12.25 -37.98 -30.15
N THR A 34 12.13 -36.84 -29.45
CA THR A 34 11.08 -35.85 -29.69
C THR A 34 11.23 -35.23 -31.07
N PHE A 35 12.47 -34.93 -31.46
CA PHE A 35 12.77 -34.41 -32.80
C PHE A 35 12.34 -35.39 -33.89
N TYR A 36 12.72 -36.67 -33.79
CA TYR A 36 12.33 -37.68 -34.77
C TYR A 36 10.81 -37.83 -34.89
N ALA A 37 10.10 -37.83 -33.76
CA ALA A 37 8.64 -37.93 -33.77
C ALA A 37 7.98 -36.74 -34.49
N GLN A 38 8.47 -35.53 -34.27
CA GLN A 38 7.97 -34.30 -34.90
C GLN A 38 8.35 -34.19 -36.39
N MET A 39 9.54 -34.65 -36.76
CA MET A 39 10.01 -34.66 -38.16
C MET A 39 9.44 -35.81 -39.01
N SER A 40 8.75 -36.76 -38.39
CA SER A 40 8.12 -37.89 -39.08
C SER A 40 6.68 -37.53 -39.46
N VAL A 41 5.76 -37.62 -38.51
CA VAL A 41 4.30 -37.47 -38.76
C VAL A 41 3.59 -36.63 -37.71
N ARG A 42 4.21 -36.38 -36.55
CA ARG A 42 3.54 -35.66 -35.47
C ARG A 42 3.52 -34.16 -35.72
N LYS A 43 2.48 -33.51 -35.20
CA LYS A 43 2.40 -32.05 -35.16
C LYS A 43 3.67 -31.47 -34.53
N ILE A 44 4.28 -30.50 -35.21
CA ILE A 44 5.48 -29.82 -34.73
C ILE A 44 5.04 -28.75 -33.73
N SER A 45 5.63 -28.77 -32.53
CA SER A 45 5.29 -27.78 -31.52
C SER A 45 5.72 -26.37 -31.94
N ASP A 46 4.97 -25.34 -31.56
CA ASP A 46 5.31 -23.95 -31.89
C ASP A 46 6.69 -23.54 -31.34
N ASN A 47 7.08 -24.10 -30.18
CA ASN A 47 8.41 -23.89 -29.63
C ASN A 47 9.50 -24.48 -30.54
N THR A 48 9.28 -25.70 -31.06
CA THR A 48 10.20 -26.35 -32.00
C THR A 48 10.28 -25.56 -33.31
N LYS A 49 9.15 -25.11 -33.87
CA LYS A 49 9.12 -24.30 -35.09
C LYS A 49 9.94 -23.02 -34.93
N ARG A 50 9.78 -22.31 -33.81
CA ARG A 50 10.57 -21.11 -33.50
C ARG A 50 12.04 -21.41 -33.32
N ALA A 51 12.38 -22.50 -32.63
CA ALA A 51 13.78 -22.89 -32.45
C ALA A 51 14.44 -23.26 -33.78
N LEU A 52 13.74 -23.98 -34.65
CA LEU A 52 14.20 -24.30 -36.00
C LEU A 52 14.38 -23.05 -36.86
N ALA A 53 13.44 -22.10 -36.78
CA ALA A 53 13.53 -20.83 -37.52
C ALA A 53 14.74 -19.96 -37.12
N ARG A 54 15.29 -20.14 -35.90
CA ARG A 54 16.53 -19.45 -35.49
C ARG A 54 17.78 -20.01 -36.16
N ILE A 55 17.76 -21.30 -36.50
CA ILE A 55 18.92 -22.03 -37.04
C ILE A 55 18.84 -22.14 -38.56
N ILE A 56 17.62 -22.24 -39.11
CA ILE A 56 17.36 -22.46 -40.53
C ILE A 56 16.68 -21.20 -41.09
N PRO A 57 17.44 -20.28 -41.72
CA PRO A 57 16.90 -19.06 -42.31
C PRO A 57 15.86 -19.33 -43.40
N ALA A 58 15.94 -20.48 -44.10
CA ALA A 58 14.97 -20.89 -45.11
C ALA A 58 13.56 -21.18 -44.54
N LEU A 59 13.44 -21.41 -43.23
CA LEU A 59 12.13 -21.47 -42.56
C LEU A 59 11.54 -20.08 -42.28
N MET A 60 12.32 -19.02 -42.51
CA MET A 60 11.86 -17.63 -42.49
C MET A 60 11.48 -17.21 -43.92
N SER A 61 10.55 -17.93 -44.56
CA SER A 61 9.93 -17.43 -45.79
C SER A 61 8.90 -16.36 -45.44
N GLU A 62 9.17 -15.17 -45.96
CA GLU A 62 8.53 -13.87 -45.76
C GLU A 62 8.74 -13.21 -44.38
N PRO A 63 9.14 -11.93 -44.36
CA PRO A 63 9.13 -11.07 -43.18
C PRO A 63 7.68 -10.70 -42.83
N ASP A 64 6.77 -11.66 -42.90
CA ASP A 64 5.39 -11.46 -42.53
C ASP A 64 5.32 -11.40 -41.01
N LEU A 65 5.25 -10.15 -40.57
CA LEU A 65 4.99 -9.70 -39.23
C LEU A 65 6.18 -9.83 -38.28
N ARG A 66 6.92 -8.71 -38.22
CA ARG A 66 7.32 -8.05 -36.95
C ARG A 66 6.13 -7.79 -35.98
N LEU A 67 5.17 -8.70 -35.93
CA LEU A 67 4.03 -8.82 -35.03
C LEU A 67 3.87 -10.30 -34.60
N SER A 68 4.98 -11.01 -34.40
CA SER A 68 5.04 -11.95 -33.27
C SER A 68 6.16 -11.52 -32.36
N SER A 69 5.95 -10.34 -31.77
CA SER A 69 6.26 -10.15 -30.36
C SER A 69 5.94 -11.48 -29.69
N PHE A 70 6.99 -12.21 -29.33
CA PHE A 70 6.87 -13.16 -28.24
C PHE A 70 6.09 -12.40 -27.17
N PRO A 71 4.94 -12.88 -26.65
CA PRO A 71 4.48 -12.41 -25.36
C PRO A 71 5.46 -12.96 -24.31
N ASP A 72 6.75 -12.65 -24.47
CA ASP A 72 7.72 -12.70 -23.42
C ASP A 72 7.39 -11.53 -22.50
N ARG A 73 6.56 -11.88 -21.52
CA ARG A 73 6.87 -11.64 -20.11
C ARG A 73 6.67 -10.25 -19.57
N ASN A 74 6.03 -9.34 -20.28
CA ASN A 74 5.68 -8.03 -19.75
C ASN A 74 4.20 -7.74 -19.95
N ASP A 75 3.34 -8.55 -19.32
CA ASP A 75 1.96 -8.14 -19.06
C ASP A 75 2.06 -6.86 -18.19
N PRO A 76 1.74 -5.67 -18.74
CA PRO A 76 2.09 -4.39 -18.12
C PRO A 76 1.41 -4.25 -16.76
N GLU A 77 0.23 -4.85 -16.62
CA GLU A 77 -0.51 -4.93 -15.37
C GLU A 77 0.27 -5.71 -14.31
N ARG A 78 0.81 -6.87 -14.66
CA ARG A 78 1.60 -7.69 -13.74
C ARG A 78 2.86 -6.99 -13.27
N LEU A 79 3.53 -6.26 -14.16
CA LEU A 79 4.69 -5.45 -13.79
C LEU A 79 4.29 -4.31 -12.86
N LYS A 80 3.21 -3.59 -13.19
CA LYS A 80 2.67 -2.51 -12.37
C LYS A 80 2.36 -3.00 -10.95
N VAL A 81 1.73 -4.15 -10.81
CA VAL A 81 1.46 -4.78 -9.49
C VAL A 81 2.76 -5.17 -8.79
N LYS A 82 3.74 -5.74 -9.51
CA LYS A 82 5.03 -6.15 -8.94
C LYS A 82 5.82 -4.96 -8.40
N GLU A 83 5.92 -3.88 -9.18
CA GLU A 83 6.59 -2.64 -8.76
C GLU A 83 5.85 -1.98 -7.60
N TRP A 84 4.52 -1.93 -7.63
CA TRP A 84 3.73 -1.38 -6.52
C TRP A 84 3.91 -2.18 -5.23
N LEU A 85 3.91 -3.52 -5.29
CA LEU A 85 4.19 -4.37 -4.13
C LEU A 85 5.57 -4.06 -3.56
N LYS A 86 6.59 -3.93 -4.41
CA LYS A 86 7.96 -3.59 -4.01
C LYS A 86 8.04 -2.22 -3.36
N ALA A 87 7.42 -1.20 -3.95
CA ALA A 87 7.41 0.17 -3.44
C ALA A 87 6.76 0.29 -2.05
N HIS A 88 5.77 -0.55 -1.75
CA HIS A 88 5.06 -0.53 -0.47
C HIS A 88 5.56 -1.59 0.53
N GLY A 89 6.66 -2.29 0.22
CA GLY A 89 7.20 -3.36 1.07
C GLY A 89 6.25 -4.55 1.26
N LYS A 90 5.30 -4.75 0.34
CA LYS A 90 4.28 -5.81 0.39
C LYS A 90 4.78 -7.07 -0.31
N THR A 91 4.49 -8.23 0.28
CA THR A 91 4.89 -9.53 -0.28
C THR A 91 3.79 -10.17 -1.12
N ARG A 92 4.14 -11.17 -1.94
CA ARG A 92 3.16 -12.01 -2.65
C ARG A 92 2.20 -12.76 -1.70
N GLN A 93 2.68 -13.08 -0.49
CA GLN A 93 1.86 -13.66 0.57
C GLN A 93 0.81 -12.67 1.08
N TRP A 94 1.19 -11.40 1.23
CA TRP A 94 0.24 -10.34 1.58
C TRP A 94 -0.85 -10.21 0.50
N LEU A 95 -0.46 -10.20 -0.77
CA LEU A 95 -1.41 -10.13 -1.89
C LEU A 95 -2.38 -11.32 -1.88
N ALA A 96 -1.88 -12.52 -1.61
CA ALA A 96 -2.70 -13.72 -1.50
C ALA A 96 -3.77 -13.58 -0.40
N LYS A 97 -3.39 -13.04 0.76
CA LYS A 97 -4.30 -12.76 1.88
C LYS A 97 -5.39 -11.76 1.49
N GLN A 98 -5.03 -10.68 0.79
CA GLN A 98 -6.01 -9.68 0.35
C GLN A 98 -6.98 -10.23 -0.69
N CYS A 99 -6.47 -10.96 -1.68
CA CYS A 99 -7.29 -11.55 -2.74
C CYS A 99 -8.03 -12.82 -2.31
N ARG A 100 -7.87 -13.28 -1.05
CA ARG A 100 -8.44 -14.54 -0.52
C ARG A 100 -8.12 -15.76 -1.38
N VAL A 101 -6.89 -15.82 -1.89
CA VAL A 101 -6.39 -16.94 -2.70
C VAL A 101 -5.18 -17.58 -2.04
N SER A 102 -4.81 -18.78 -2.52
CA SER A 102 -3.57 -19.42 -2.08
C SER A 102 -2.35 -18.66 -2.58
N VAL A 103 -1.26 -18.69 -1.81
CA VAL A 103 0.03 -18.11 -2.22
C VAL A 103 0.54 -18.74 -3.52
N ARG A 104 0.30 -20.05 -3.71
CA ARG A 104 0.64 -20.77 -4.94
C ARG A 104 -0.09 -20.20 -6.16
N THR A 105 -1.37 -19.86 -6.01
CA THR A 105 -2.17 -19.21 -7.06
C THR A 105 -1.54 -17.88 -7.47
N VAL A 106 -1.12 -17.07 -6.49
CA VAL A 106 -0.41 -15.81 -6.76
C VAL A 106 0.92 -16.05 -7.46
N HIS A 107 1.72 -17.03 -7.03
CA HIS A 107 2.95 -17.39 -7.75
C HIS A 107 2.69 -17.77 -9.21
N THR A 108 1.64 -18.55 -9.47
CA THR A 108 1.23 -18.91 -10.83
C THR A 108 0.88 -17.69 -11.66
N TRP A 109 0.24 -16.65 -11.09
CA TRP A 109 -0.02 -15.39 -11.81
C TRP A 109 1.27 -14.67 -12.22
N PHE A 110 2.32 -14.77 -11.40
CA PHE A 110 3.62 -14.15 -11.66
C PHE A 110 4.61 -15.03 -12.45
N SER A 111 4.23 -16.25 -12.83
CA SER A 111 5.05 -17.16 -13.63
C SER A 111 5.21 -16.69 -15.08
N ALA A 112 6.15 -17.27 -15.83
CA ALA A 112 6.44 -16.86 -17.22
C ALA A 112 5.20 -16.84 -18.12
N SER A 113 4.31 -17.83 -18.00
CA SER A 113 3.02 -17.94 -18.69
C SER A 113 1.81 -17.49 -17.86
N GLY A 114 2.05 -16.97 -16.65
CA GLY A 114 1.02 -16.59 -15.70
C GLY A 114 0.32 -15.28 -16.05
N ARG A 115 -0.99 -15.23 -15.83
CA ARG A 115 -1.82 -14.03 -15.92
C ARG A 115 -2.65 -13.85 -14.65
N ILE A 116 -2.86 -12.59 -14.26
CA ILE A 116 -3.77 -12.22 -13.17
C ILE A 116 -5.20 -12.26 -13.75
N PRO A 117 -6.15 -13.01 -13.15
CA PRO A 117 -7.51 -13.02 -13.66
C PRO A 117 -8.20 -11.67 -13.43
N ALA A 118 -9.08 -11.29 -14.35
CA ALA A 118 -9.64 -9.93 -14.45
C ALA A 118 -10.32 -9.45 -13.16
N THR A 119 -11.04 -10.34 -12.46
CA THR A 119 -11.69 -10.01 -11.19
C THR A 119 -10.69 -9.59 -10.12
N GLN A 120 -9.55 -10.28 -10.04
CA GLN A 120 -8.48 -9.97 -9.10
C GLN A 120 -7.70 -8.74 -9.53
N SER A 121 -7.50 -8.53 -10.83
CA SER A 121 -6.91 -7.29 -11.36
C SER A 121 -7.67 -6.05 -10.90
N LEU A 122 -9.01 -6.03 -11.03
CA LEU A 122 -9.85 -4.92 -10.56
C LEU A 122 -9.74 -4.69 -9.05
N PHE A 123 -9.67 -5.78 -8.28
CA PHE A 123 -9.51 -5.69 -6.84
C PHE A 123 -8.14 -5.14 -6.46
N ILE A 124 -7.08 -5.59 -7.12
CA ILE A 124 -5.71 -5.11 -6.90
C ILE A 124 -5.60 -3.65 -7.29
N GLU A 125 -6.23 -3.23 -8.38
CA GLU A 125 -6.28 -1.82 -8.78
C GLU A 125 -6.92 -0.94 -7.69
N LYS A 126 -8.02 -1.38 -7.08
CA LYS A 126 -8.61 -0.69 -5.93
C LYS A 126 -7.63 -0.61 -4.74
N LEU A 127 -6.94 -1.71 -4.42
CA LEU A 127 -5.90 -1.69 -3.38
C LEU A 127 -4.77 -0.71 -3.71
N MET A 128 -4.39 -0.62 -4.98
CA MET A 128 -3.36 0.33 -5.43
C MET A 128 -3.84 1.77 -5.23
N GLN A 129 -5.07 2.09 -5.62
CA GLN A 129 -5.67 3.42 -5.49
C GLN A 129 -5.87 3.84 -4.02
N GLU A 130 -6.36 2.93 -3.18
CA GLU A 130 -6.56 3.19 -1.74
C GLU A 130 -5.25 3.52 -1.01
N ASN A 131 -4.13 2.99 -1.48
CA ASN A 131 -2.80 3.33 -0.95
C ASN A 131 -2.18 4.58 -1.60
N VAL A 132 -2.61 4.97 -2.80
CA VAL A 132 -2.17 6.23 -3.46
C VAL A 132 -2.76 7.46 -2.75
N SER A 133 -3.89 7.32 -2.06
CA SER A 133 -4.46 8.38 -1.20
C SER A 133 -3.67 8.64 0.10
N ARG A 134 -2.52 8.01 0.30
CA ARG A 134 -1.57 8.42 1.33
C ARG A 134 -0.16 8.50 0.75
N PRO A 135 0.26 9.66 0.23
CA PRO A 135 1.69 9.94 0.15
C PRO A 135 2.22 9.96 1.58
N MET A 136 2.88 8.87 1.98
CA MET A 136 3.81 8.93 3.11
C MET A 136 5.07 9.61 2.60
N SER A 137 4.99 10.93 2.40
CA SER A 137 6.16 11.79 2.41
C SER A 137 6.66 11.85 3.86
N PRO A 138 7.95 11.59 4.14
CA PRO A 138 8.49 11.76 5.49
C PRO A 138 8.47 13.22 5.94
N HIS A 139 8.26 14.19 5.06
CA HIS A 139 8.23 15.62 5.38
C HIS A 139 6.96 16.25 4.78
N ALA A 140 6.23 17.00 5.61
CA ALA A 140 4.88 17.54 5.39
C ALA A 140 3.73 16.58 5.79
N PHE A 141 3.61 16.35 7.10
CA PHE A 141 2.27 16.35 7.70
C PHE A 141 1.63 17.69 7.34
N SER A 142 0.79 17.73 6.30
CA SER A 142 -0.07 18.88 6.07
C SER A 142 -1.09 18.87 7.20
N VAL A 143 -0.78 19.60 8.27
CA VAL A 143 -1.61 19.72 9.45
C VAL A 143 -2.82 20.56 9.07
N ASN A 144 -3.94 19.91 8.74
CA ASN A 144 -5.20 20.58 8.50
C ASN A 144 -5.90 20.78 9.85
N PHE A 145 -5.52 21.83 10.57
CA PHE A 145 -6.30 22.32 11.70
C PHE A 145 -7.55 23.04 11.16
N SER A 146 -8.69 22.88 11.83
CA SER A 146 -9.89 23.67 11.59
C SER A 146 -9.61 25.17 11.83
N GLU A 147 -10.43 26.07 11.26
CA GLU A 147 -10.30 27.52 11.46
C GLU A 147 -10.26 27.91 12.95
N ALA A 148 -11.06 27.24 13.79
CA ALA A 148 -11.07 27.44 15.23
C ALA A 148 -9.75 26.98 15.90
N GLU A 149 -9.20 25.85 15.45
CA GLU A 149 -7.94 25.29 15.97
C GLU A 149 -6.74 26.15 15.55
N MET A 150 -6.73 26.65 14.32
CA MET A 150 -5.73 27.61 13.84
C MET A 150 -5.77 28.92 14.62
N SER A 151 -6.96 29.42 14.96
CA SER A 151 -7.12 30.61 15.81
C SER A 151 -6.48 30.42 17.20
N ILE A 152 -6.66 29.24 17.81
CA ILE A 152 -6.04 28.88 19.09
C ILE A 152 -4.50 28.85 18.96
N ILE A 153 -3.99 28.25 17.89
CA ILE A 153 -2.54 28.13 17.63
C ILE A 153 -1.91 29.50 17.40
N HIS A 154 -2.53 30.37 16.60
CA HIS A 154 -2.05 31.74 16.37
C HIS A 154 -2.05 32.56 17.66
N LYS A 155 -3.08 32.43 18.49
CA LYS A 155 -3.14 33.11 19.79
C LYS A 155 -2.01 32.63 20.71
N PHE A 156 -1.75 31.33 20.75
CA PHE A 156 -0.65 30.75 21.53
C PHE A 156 0.72 31.21 21.03
N GLN A 157 0.99 31.14 19.72
CA GLN A 157 2.27 31.58 19.13
C GLN A 157 2.55 33.06 19.38
N LYS A 158 1.50 33.91 19.40
CA LYS A 158 1.62 35.33 19.73
C LYS A 158 2.05 35.57 21.18
N LEU A 159 1.59 34.73 22.11
CA LEU A 159 1.93 34.81 23.53
C LEU A 159 3.24 34.09 23.87
N HIS A 160 3.62 33.09 23.08
CA HIS A 160 4.80 32.23 23.32
C HIS A 160 5.62 32.01 22.03
N PRO A 161 6.33 33.01 21.53
CA PRO A 161 7.11 32.91 20.28
C PRO A 161 8.33 31.97 20.37
N GLY A 162 8.72 31.55 21.58
CA GLY A 162 9.88 30.68 21.80
C GLY A 162 9.57 29.18 21.83
N ILE A 163 8.30 28.78 21.73
CA ILE A 163 7.89 27.37 21.77
C ILE A 163 7.70 26.87 20.35
N ASP A 164 8.54 25.93 19.92
CA ASP A 164 8.41 25.31 18.61
C ASP A 164 7.35 24.19 18.63
N LEU A 165 6.15 24.51 18.13
CA LEU A 165 5.04 23.56 18.01
C LEU A 165 5.37 22.41 17.05
N ASN A 166 6.32 22.59 16.13
CA ASN A 166 6.67 21.59 15.13
C ASN A 166 7.37 20.37 15.73
N THR A 167 7.83 20.49 16.98
CA THR A 167 8.43 19.40 17.77
C THR A 167 7.37 18.46 18.38
N TYR A 168 6.09 18.85 18.40
CA TYR A 168 5.02 18.10 19.05
C TYR A 168 4.08 17.41 18.03
N GLY A 169 3.57 16.22 18.38
CA GLY A 169 2.55 15.55 17.57
C GLY A 169 1.21 16.30 17.58
N MET A 170 0.43 16.20 16.50
CA MET A 170 -0.80 17.00 16.25
C MET A 170 -1.76 17.14 17.44
N TYR A 171 -2.14 16.02 18.07
CA TYR A 171 -3.06 16.04 19.23
C TYR A 171 -2.45 16.71 20.48
N LYS A 172 -1.12 16.66 20.60
CA LYS A 172 -0.40 17.28 21.70
C LYS A 172 -0.22 18.78 21.52
N ILE A 173 -0.20 19.28 20.28
CA ILE A 173 -0.15 20.71 19.99
C ILE A 173 -1.41 21.40 20.55
N LEU A 174 -2.60 20.92 20.20
CA LEU A 174 -3.85 21.53 20.67
C LEU A 174 -4.03 21.41 22.18
N GLU A 175 -3.70 20.24 22.75
CA GLU A 175 -3.73 20.01 24.20
C GLU A 175 -2.79 20.99 24.93
N LEU A 176 -1.58 21.19 24.42
CA LEU A 176 -0.61 22.16 24.97
C LEU A 176 -1.11 23.60 24.85
N CYS A 177 -1.59 24.00 23.66
CA CYS A 177 -2.09 25.35 23.43
C CYS A 177 -3.27 25.66 24.36
N ILE A 178 -4.23 24.74 24.47
CA ILE A 178 -5.41 24.91 25.32
C ILE A 178 -5.01 24.97 26.80
N HIS A 179 -4.19 24.03 27.28
CA HIS A 179 -3.75 24.03 28.68
C HIS A 179 -2.94 25.28 29.03
N THR A 180 -2.05 25.74 28.15
CA THR A 180 -1.20 26.91 28.43
C THR A 180 -2.01 28.21 28.39
N LEU A 181 -2.93 28.35 27.43
CA LEU A 181 -3.83 29.51 27.36
C LEU A 181 -4.78 29.56 28.57
N LEU A 182 -5.25 28.40 29.04
CA LEU A 182 -6.00 28.32 30.30
C LEU A 182 -5.14 28.77 31.47
N GLN A 183 -3.89 28.30 31.58
CA GLN A 183 -3.00 28.70 32.68
C GLN A 183 -2.63 30.20 32.64
N ASP A 184 -2.47 30.80 31.45
CA ASP A 184 -2.23 32.25 31.28
C ASP A 184 -3.41 33.09 31.76
N GLU A 185 -4.65 32.64 31.52
CA GLU A 185 -5.85 33.32 32.00
C GLU A 185 -5.93 33.30 33.54
N HIS A 186 -5.54 32.20 34.18
CA HIS A 186 -5.52 32.07 35.64
C HIS A 186 -4.31 32.76 36.30
N SER A 187 -3.26 33.04 35.52
CA SER A 187 -2.05 33.70 35.98
C SER A 187 -2.03 35.21 35.74
N ARG A 188 -3.07 35.77 35.09
CA ARG A 188 -3.19 37.21 34.88
C ARG A 188 -3.64 37.85 36.19
N PRO A 189 -2.77 38.59 36.91
CA PRO A 189 -3.23 39.30 38.10
C PRO A 189 -4.26 40.33 37.65
N GLU A 190 -5.47 40.24 38.22
CA GLU A 190 -6.46 41.31 38.20
C GLU A 190 -5.75 42.62 38.55
N PHE A 191 -5.52 43.45 37.53
CA PHE A 191 -4.94 44.77 37.71
C PHE A 191 -6.03 45.64 38.33
N VAL A 192 -6.05 45.67 39.66
CA VAL A 192 -6.88 46.59 40.44
C VAL A 192 -6.44 48.01 40.09
N PRO A 193 -7.30 48.88 39.53
CA PRO A 193 -6.95 50.27 39.35
C PRO A 193 -6.87 50.92 40.74
N ALA A 194 -5.69 51.40 41.10
CA ALA A 194 -5.50 52.25 42.26
C ALA A 194 -6.31 53.54 42.11
N SER A 195 -7.00 53.88 43.19
CA SER A 195 -7.96 54.97 43.32
C SER A 195 -7.43 56.34 42.90
N SER A 196 -8.28 57.12 42.23
CA SER A 196 -8.30 58.57 42.40
C SER A 196 -9.74 59.10 42.40
N SER A 197 -10.14 59.57 43.58
CA SER A 197 -11.07 60.68 43.81
C SER A 197 -12.58 60.46 43.67
N ILE A 198 -13.21 60.24 44.82
CA ILE A 198 -14.59 60.61 45.21
C ILE A 198 -14.71 62.17 45.12
N PRO A 199 -15.85 62.78 44.69
CA PRO A 199 -16.98 63.01 45.60
C PRO A 199 -18.37 62.84 45.02
N GLY A 200 -19.31 62.38 45.86
CA GLY A 200 -20.74 62.50 45.57
C GLY A 200 -21.68 61.57 46.34
N ASN A 201 -21.88 61.86 47.63
CA ASN A 201 -23.09 61.68 48.44
C ASN A 201 -23.81 60.31 48.60
N CYS A 202 -24.03 59.99 49.89
CA CYS A 202 -25.26 59.49 50.54
C CYS A 202 -25.94 58.22 49.98
N LEU A 203 -26.35 57.22 50.77
CA LEU A 203 -26.83 57.22 52.15
C LEU A 203 -26.86 55.74 52.64
N GLN A 204 -26.40 55.54 53.88
CA GLN A 204 -27.02 54.72 54.94
C GLN A 204 -27.24 53.19 54.82
N THR A 205 -26.55 52.50 55.77
CA THR A 205 -27.02 51.44 56.71
C THR A 205 -27.52 50.11 56.11
N ALA A 206 -27.31 48.94 56.70
CA ALA A 206 -26.95 48.58 58.07
C ALA A 206 -26.51 47.10 58.08
N GLU A 207 -25.61 46.77 59.01
CA GLU A 207 -25.60 45.56 59.84
C GLU A 207 -25.22 44.19 59.22
N ARG A 208 -24.20 43.60 59.88
CA ARG A 208 -23.65 42.24 59.80
C ARG A 208 -24.61 41.22 60.48
N PRO A 209 -24.20 40.00 60.90
CA PRO A 209 -23.34 38.96 60.32
C PRO A 209 -24.04 37.55 60.27
N PHE A 210 -23.36 36.58 59.63
CA PHE A 210 -23.39 35.09 59.75
C PHE A 210 -23.78 34.46 61.12
N PRO A 211 -23.96 33.11 61.33
CA PRO A 211 -23.61 31.93 60.49
C PRO A 211 -24.56 30.67 60.57
N ALA A 212 -24.12 29.60 59.88
CA ALA A 212 -24.12 28.18 60.28
C ALA A 212 -25.32 27.24 60.01
N GLY A 213 -25.01 26.18 59.25
CA GLY A 213 -25.31 24.81 59.66
C GLY A 213 -26.15 23.98 58.68
N ARG A 214 -25.55 22.95 58.06
CA ARG A 214 -25.81 21.53 58.39
C ARG A 214 -25.11 20.56 57.45
N GLN A 215 -24.69 19.48 58.08
CA GLN A 215 -24.08 18.25 57.57
C GLN A 215 -25.11 17.37 56.83
N ASN A 216 -24.63 16.44 56.01
CA ASN A 216 -24.99 15.00 55.90
C ASN A 216 -24.46 14.48 54.54
N ALA A 217 -23.47 13.59 54.47
CA ALA A 217 -23.41 12.17 54.86
C ALA A 217 -24.15 11.23 53.89
N GLY A 218 -23.38 10.31 53.27
CA GLY A 218 -23.83 9.10 52.58
C GLY A 218 -23.16 8.93 51.21
N MET A 219 -22.61 7.79 50.80
CA MET A 219 -22.39 6.50 51.45
C MET A 219 -21.36 5.75 50.58
N LEU A 220 -20.42 5.04 51.22
CA LEU A 220 -19.37 4.23 50.60
C LEU A 220 -19.83 2.76 50.43
N HIS A 221 -19.07 2.00 49.60
CA HIS A 221 -19.01 0.54 49.41
C HIS A 221 -19.89 -0.01 48.25
N LYS A 222 -19.38 -0.82 47.30
CA LYS A 222 -18.47 -1.97 47.41
C LYS A 222 -17.61 -2.17 46.14
N ARG A 223 -16.35 -2.59 46.34
CA ARG A 223 -15.49 -3.26 45.35
C ARG A 223 -15.85 -4.75 45.28
N GLN A 224 -15.70 -5.39 44.11
CA GLN A 224 -14.91 -6.62 43.89
C GLN A 224 -15.12 -7.24 42.48
N THR A 225 -14.02 -7.34 41.72
CA THR A 225 -13.72 -8.37 40.69
C THR A 225 -12.98 -9.56 41.36
N PRO A 226 -12.49 -10.65 40.71
CA PRO A 226 -12.48 -11.08 39.27
C PRO A 226 -12.73 -12.62 39.00
N GLN A 227 -12.50 -13.04 37.74
CA GLN A 227 -12.12 -14.40 37.23
C GLN A 227 -13.18 -15.52 37.21
N ALA A 228 -13.19 -16.55 36.33
CA ALA A 228 -12.41 -16.99 35.15
C ALA A 228 -13.19 -18.13 34.41
N CYS A 229 -12.65 -18.55 33.24
CA CYS A 229 -12.80 -19.81 32.46
C CYS A 229 -13.76 -20.91 32.96
N GLY A 230 -14.47 -21.71 32.15
CA GLY A 230 -14.45 -22.06 30.73
C GLY A 230 -15.28 -23.36 30.58
N LEU A 231 -15.48 -23.89 29.36
CA LEU A 231 -15.45 -25.34 29.04
C LEU A 231 -15.95 -25.63 27.61
N ARG A 232 -15.10 -26.33 26.86
CA ARG A 232 -15.43 -27.19 25.71
C ARG A 232 -15.98 -28.53 26.20
N GLY A 233 -16.82 -29.16 25.40
CA GLY A 233 -17.09 -30.61 25.38
C GLY A 233 -17.94 -30.89 24.14
N LEU A 234 -17.32 -31.44 23.09
CA LEU A 234 -17.38 -32.85 22.66
C LEU A 234 -18.62 -33.12 21.79
#